data_AF-A0A2G6C4F1-F1
#
_entry.id   AF-A0A2G6C4F1-F1
#
_cell.length_a   1.000
_cell.length_b   1.000
_cell.length_c   1.000
_cell.angle_alpha   90.00
_cell.angle_beta   90.00
_cell.angle_gamma   90.00
#
_symmetry.space_group_name_H-M   'P 1'
#
loop_
_entity.id
_entity.type
_entity.pdbx_description
1 polymer ?
#
loop_
_entity_poly.entity_id
_entity_poly.type
_entity_poly.pdbx_seq_one_letter_code
_entity_poly.pdbx_strand_id
1 'polypeptide(L)'
;MQPQYPQQPYNPYQGQPQSRFSLPEGRKQRFAIFGILGFIVFAIIIVVGAVLTSGPPKSAGLIEIAARQTEIARIAETGAKKGKSAETRNLATNLNISMKSDVGQITSRIQAEGGKVDKKTLKSRENLKTDEALIKAEQSNNFDAAFEKEIFKQLDAYQKALKRVYTTSPSEKTKSVLDELYRNAETFKSRASRQN
;
A
#
# COMPACT_ATOMS: atom_id res chain seq x y z
N MET A 1 -30.09 -0.11 -74.37
CA MET A 1 -28.76 -0.30 -74.99
C MET A 1 -27.88 0.84 -74.53
N GLN A 2 -26.80 0.53 -73.80
CA GLN A 2 -25.85 1.51 -73.25
C GLN A 2 -24.97 2.09 -74.37
N PRO A 3 -24.43 3.31 -74.20
CA PRO A 3 -23.03 3.53 -74.55
C PRO A 3 -22.16 3.71 -73.31
N GLN A 4 -21.09 2.92 -73.29
CA GLN A 4 -19.96 2.96 -72.38
C GLN A 4 -19.16 4.25 -72.61
N TYR A 5 -18.62 4.82 -71.52
CA TYR A 5 -17.51 5.78 -71.60
C TYR A 5 -16.22 5.11 -71.07
N PRO A 6 -15.06 5.41 -71.67
CA PRO A 6 -13.82 4.66 -71.52
C PRO A 6 -13.16 4.81 -70.14
N GLN A 7 -12.51 3.71 -69.73
CA GLN A 7 -11.63 3.58 -68.57
C GLN A 7 -10.41 4.50 -68.69
N GLN A 8 -10.05 5.20 -67.61
CA GLN A 8 -8.72 5.82 -67.49
C GLN A 8 -7.79 4.97 -66.60
N PRO A 9 -6.48 4.94 -66.91
CA PRO A 9 -5.53 3.99 -66.35
C PRO A 9 -5.13 4.27 -64.89
N TYR A 10 -4.76 3.18 -64.23
CA TYR A 10 -4.17 3.09 -62.89
C TYR A 10 -2.88 3.90 -62.73
N ASN A 11 -2.72 4.60 -61.60
CA ASN A 11 -1.41 5.11 -61.17
C ASN A 11 -1.15 4.75 -59.68
N PRO A 12 -0.25 3.81 -59.39
CA PRO A 12 0.22 3.52 -58.04
C PRO A 12 1.35 4.50 -57.67
N TYR A 13 1.42 4.88 -56.40
CA TYR A 13 2.42 5.78 -55.80
C TYR A 13 2.21 7.27 -56.05
N GLN A 14 1.86 8.00 -54.98
CA GLN A 14 2.59 9.21 -54.57
C GLN A 14 2.17 9.65 -53.16
N GLY A 15 3.10 9.50 -52.21
CA GLY A 15 3.31 10.37 -51.05
C GLY A 15 2.23 10.43 -49.98
N GLN A 16 2.52 9.84 -48.81
CA GLN A 16 1.92 10.29 -47.55
C GLN A 16 2.17 11.81 -47.38
N PRO A 17 1.17 12.63 -47.02
CA PRO A 17 1.44 14.01 -46.66
C PRO A 17 2.18 14.03 -45.33
N GLN A 18 3.50 14.22 -45.38
CA GLN A 18 4.24 14.70 -44.21
C GLN A 18 3.74 16.11 -43.92
N SER A 19 3.05 16.28 -42.79
CA SER A 19 2.69 17.58 -42.26
C SER A 19 3.97 18.35 -41.92
N ARG A 20 4.39 19.21 -42.84
CA ARG A 20 5.39 20.23 -42.55
C ARG A 20 4.76 21.24 -41.60
N PHE A 21 5.08 21.10 -40.31
CA PHE A 21 4.81 22.12 -39.31
C PHE A 21 5.76 23.30 -39.58
N SER A 22 5.37 24.20 -40.45
CA SER A 22 6.08 25.46 -40.66
C SER A 22 5.70 26.43 -39.55
N LEU A 23 6.63 26.63 -38.61
CA LEU A 23 6.58 27.71 -37.64
C LEU A 23 6.79 29.06 -38.35
N PRO A 24 5.95 30.07 -38.09
CA PRO A 24 6.17 31.41 -38.63
C PRO A 24 7.34 32.10 -37.92
N GLU A 25 8.36 32.45 -38.69
CA GLU A 25 9.50 33.26 -38.26
C GLU A 25 9.06 34.70 -37.98
N GLY A 26 9.31 35.17 -36.76
CA GLY A 26 9.13 36.58 -36.39
C GLY A 26 8.92 36.77 -34.89
N ARG A 27 9.39 37.91 -34.37
CA ARG A 27 9.44 38.39 -32.95
C ARG A 27 8.37 37.93 -31.95
N LYS A 28 7.20 37.45 -32.40
CA LYS A 28 6.12 36.88 -31.58
C LYS A 28 6.42 35.48 -31.02
N GLN A 29 7.44 34.80 -31.56
CA GLN A 29 7.88 33.48 -31.07
C GLN A 29 8.52 33.54 -29.67
N ARG A 30 9.18 34.65 -29.32
CA ARG A 30 9.77 34.84 -27.99
C ARG A 30 8.70 34.93 -26.90
N PHE A 31 7.61 35.65 -27.14
CA PHE A 31 6.50 35.76 -26.18
C PHE A 31 5.69 34.46 -26.04
N ALA A 32 5.52 33.70 -27.12
CA ALA A 32 4.90 32.37 -27.06
C ALA A 32 5.76 31.38 -26.26
N ILE A 33 7.09 31.42 -26.44
CA ILE A 33 8.03 30.58 -25.67
C ILE A 33 8.03 31.00 -24.18
N PHE A 34 8.04 32.30 -23.85
CA PHE A 34 7.96 32.77 -22.46
C PHE A 34 6.61 32.45 -21.80
N GLY A 35 5.49 32.49 -22.54
CA GLY A 35 4.17 32.08 -22.04
C GLY A 35 4.07 30.58 -21.76
N ILE A 36 4.64 29.74 -22.63
CA ILE A 36 4.65 28.28 -22.44
C ILE A 36 5.61 27.88 -21.31
N LEU A 37 6.81 28.49 -21.24
CA LEU A 37 7.73 28.24 -20.12
C LEU A 37 7.14 28.70 -18.78
N GLY A 38 6.51 29.88 -18.75
CA GLY A 38 5.84 30.40 -17.57
C GLY A 38 4.69 29.52 -17.10
N PHE A 39 3.88 29.00 -18.03
CA PHE A 39 2.79 28.07 -17.71
C PHE A 39 3.30 26.71 -17.21
N ILE A 40 4.37 26.17 -17.79
CA ILE A 40 4.98 24.91 -17.33
C ILE A 40 5.57 25.09 -15.93
N VAL A 41 6.30 26.19 -15.67
CA VAL A 41 6.86 26.48 -14.36
C VAL A 41 5.75 26.73 -13.32
N PHE A 42 4.68 27.45 -13.69
CA PHE A 42 3.53 27.68 -12.83
C PHE A 42 2.75 26.38 -12.52
N ALA A 43 2.55 25.52 -13.52
CA ALA A 43 1.94 24.21 -13.32
C ALA A 43 2.79 23.31 -12.43
N ILE A 44 4.12 23.32 -12.59
CA ILE A 44 5.06 22.62 -11.71
C ILE A 44 4.97 23.18 -10.29
N ILE A 45 4.90 24.49 -10.09
CA ILE A 45 4.75 25.10 -8.76
C ILE A 45 3.41 24.75 -8.11
N ILE A 46 2.30 24.66 -8.86
CA ILE A 46 1.01 24.21 -8.32
C ILE A 46 1.06 22.72 -7.95
N VAL A 47 1.66 21.87 -8.79
CA VAL A 47 1.78 20.43 -8.50
C VAL A 47 2.70 20.20 -7.29
N VAL A 48 3.86 20.87 -7.25
CA VAL A 48 4.79 20.80 -6.12
C VAL A 48 4.16 21.41 -4.87
N GLY A 49 3.45 22.53 -5.00
CA GLY A 49 2.70 23.16 -3.91
C GLY A 49 1.61 22.25 -3.34
N ALA A 50 0.82 21.59 -4.19
CA ALA A 50 -0.21 20.63 -3.78
C ALA A 50 0.37 19.39 -3.09
N VAL A 51 1.56 18.94 -3.51
CA VAL A 51 2.29 17.84 -2.87
C VAL A 51 2.95 18.27 -1.54
N LEU A 52 3.36 19.54 -1.42
CA LEU A 52 3.98 20.07 -0.19
C LEU A 52 2.93 20.53 0.86
N THR A 53 1.71 20.89 0.45
CA THR A 53 0.61 21.24 1.38
C THR A 53 -0.23 20.04 1.81
N SER A 54 -0.08 18.88 1.14
CA SER A 54 -0.70 17.64 1.59
C SER A 54 0.16 16.99 2.66
N GLY A 55 -0.02 17.45 3.91
CA GLY A 55 0.38 16.64 5.06
C GLY A 55 -0.17 15.21 4.93
N PRO A 56 0.48 14.20 5.54
CA PRO A 56 0.01 12.82 5.43
C PRO A 56 -1.49 12.75 5.75
N PRO A 57 -2.28 11.96 5.01
CA PRO A 57 -3.72 11.91 5.20
C PRO A 57 -4.04 11.69 6.67
N LYS A 58 -5.11 12.31 7.20
CA LYS A 58 -5.46 12.27 8.64
C LYS A 58 -5.47 10.85 9.21
N SER A 59 -5.77 9.85 8.37
CA SER A 59 -5.81 8.43 8.71
C SER A 59 -4.52 7.64 8.42
N ALA A 60 -3.40 8.28 8.03
CA ALA A 60 -2.17 7.59 7.63
C ALA A 60 -1.64 6.65 8.71
N GLY A 61 -1.70 7.07 9.98
CA GLY A 61 -1.32 6.23 11.11
C GLY A 61 -2.22 4.99 11.26
N LEU A 62 -3.54 5.17 11.14
CA LEU A 62 -4.50 4.07 11.20
C LEU A 62 -4.35 3.11 10.01
N ILE A 63 -4.04 3.64 8.83
CA ILE A 63 -3.73 2.86 7.63
C ILE A 63 -2.51 1.97 7.88
N GLU A 64 -1.44 2.52 8.48
CA GLU A 64 -0.26 1.73 8.83
C GLU A 64 -0.59 0.60 9.80
N ILE A 65 -1.41 0.89 10.81
CA ILE A 65 -1.90 -0.10 11.79
C ILE A 65 -2.65 -1.23 11.08
N ALA A 66 -3.60 -0.90 10.20
CA ALA A 66 -4.36 -1.90 9.43
C ALA A 66 -3.45 -2.77 8.54
N ALA A 67 -2.45 -2.16 7.91
CA ALA A 67 -1.49 -2.88 7.08
C ALA A 67 -0.62 -3.84 7.91
N ARG A 68 -0.20 -3.44 9.12
CA ARG A 68 0.54 -4.31 10.04
C ARG A 68 -0.30 -5.49 10.53
N GLN A 69 -1.56 -5.26 10.90
CA GLN A 69 -2.48 -6.33 11.30
C GLN A 69 -2.69 -7.33 10.15
N THR A 70 -2.83 -6.82 8.92
CA THR A 70 -2.95 -7.66 7.72
C THR A 70 -1.72 -8.55 7.54
N GLU A 71 -0.51 -8.01 7.73
CA GLU A 71 0.72 -8.80 7.63
C GLU A 71 0.85 -9.83 8.76
N ILE A 72 0.54 -9.45 10.00
CA ILE A 72 0.56 -10.39 11.14
C ILE A 72 -0.44 -11.52 10.89
N ALA A 73 -1.65 -11.19 10.41
CA ALA A 73 -2.64 -12.21 10.06
C ALA A 73 -2.11 -13.17 8.98
N ARG A 74 -1.45 -12.65 7.95
CA ARG A 74 -0.86 -13.46 6.87
C ARG A 74 0.23 -14.40 7.39
N ILE A 75 1.17 -13.89 8.18
CA ILE A 75 2.24 -14.70 8.80
C ILE A 75 1.62 -15.76 9.72
N ALA A 76 0.62 -15.37 10.53
CA ALA A 76 -0.10 -16.27 11.41
C ALA A 76 -0.86 -17.38 10.64
N GLU A 77 -1.34 -17.09 9.43
CA GLU A 77 -1.93 -18.14 8.57
C GLU A 77 -0.88 -19.19 8.17
N THR A 78 0.35 -18.76 7.86
CA THR A 78 1.48 -19.67 7.61
C THR A 78 1.79 -20.51 8.85
N GLY A 79 1.84 -19.88 10.03
CA GLY A 79 2.06 -20.59 11.31
C GLY A 79 0.99 -21.64 11.62
N ALA A 80 -0.28 -21.32 11.37
CA ALA A 80 -1.38 -22.26 11.60
C ALA A 80 -1.30 -23.50 10.68
N LYS A 81 -0.81 -23.32 9.45
CA LYS A 81 -0.66 -24.39 8.44
C LYS A 81 0.61 -25.21 8.63
N LYS A 82 1.71 -24.59 9.06
CA LYS A 82 3.06 -25.16 9.01
C LYS A 82 3.68 -25.45 10.38
N GLY A 83 3.11 -24.89 11.45
CA GLY A 83 3.56 -25.13 12.83
C GLY A 83 3.57 -26.61 13.17
N LYS A 84 4.66 -27.07 13.79
CA LYS A 84 4.89 -28.48 14.14
C LYS A 84 4.25 -28.82 15.49
N SER A 85 4.40 -27.94 16.47
CA SER A 85 3.76 -28.04 17.78
C SER A 85 2.28 -27.62 17.74
N ALA A 86 1.50 -28.13 18.70
CA ALA A 86 0.11 -27.70 18.85
C ALA A 86 0.04 -26.26 19.34
N GLU A 87 1.00 -25.87 20.16
CA GLU A 87 1.19 -24.56 20.77
C GLU A 87 1.38 -23.48 19.69
N THR A 88 2.32 -23.69 18.75
CA THR A 88 2.53 -22.77 17.63
C THR A 88 1.28 -22.65 16.76
N ARG A 89 0.61 -23.76 16.42
CA ARG A 89 -0.63 -23.72 15.61
C ARG A 89 -1.77 -22.99 16.32
N ASN A 90 -1.91 -23.18 17.63
CA ASN A 90 -2.93 -22.53 18.45
C ASN A 90 -2.66 -21.02 18.57
N LEU A 91 -1.42 -20.62 18.84
CA LEU A 91 -1.02 -19.22 18.85
C LEU A 91 -1.32 -18.56 17.50
N ALA A 92 -0.89 -19.20 16.42
CA ALA A 92 -1.05 -18.71 15.06
C ALA A 92 -2.53 -18.60 14.64
N THR A 93 -3.35 -19.60 14.97
CA THR A 93 -4.79 -19.58 14.68
C THR A 93 -5.49 -18.42 15.40
N ASN A 94 -5.23 -18.27 16.70
CA ASN A 94 -5.82 -17.19 17.49
C ASN A 94 -5.36 -15.81 16.99
N LEU A 95 -4.08 -15.66 16.66
CA LEU A 95 -3.55 -14.43 16.06
C LEU A 95 -4.23 -14.11 14.73
N ASN A 96 -4.40 -15.09 13.85
CA ASN A 96 -5.05 -14.88 12.55
C ASN A 96 -6.49 -14.37 12.72
N ILE A 97 -7.26 -14.99 13.63
CA ILE A 97 -8.64 -14.60 13.91
C ILE A 97 -8.70 -13.18 14.50
N SER A 98 -7.92 -12.92 15.55
CA SER A 98 -7.91 -11.62 16.21
C SER A 98 -7.48 -10.50 15.26
N MET A 99 -6.36 -10.67 14.54
CA MET A 99 -5.87 -9.63 13.63
C MET A 99 -6.84 -9.35 12.49
N LYS A 100 -7.53 -10.36 11.94
CA LYS A 100 -8.56 -10.15 10.90
C LYS A 100 -9.75 -9.35 11.45
N SER A 101 -10.18 -9.64 12.67
CA SER A 101 -11.24 -8.89 13.35
C SER A 101 -10.82 -7.43 13.59
N ASP A 102 -9.60 -7.23 14.10
CA ASP A 102 -9.04 -5.92 14.41
C ASP A 102 -8.87 -5.05 13.15
N VAL A 103 -8.53 -5.64 11.99
CA VAL A 103 -8.52 -4.92 10.70
C VAL A 103 -9.92 -4.36 10.39
N GLY A 104 -10.99 -5.10 10.64
CA GLY A 104 -12.36 -4.63 10.47
C GLY A 104 -12.67 -3.41 11.36
N GLN A 105 -12.23 -3.44 12.61
CA GLN A 105 -12.41 -2.32 13.54
C GLN A 105 -11.65 -1.07 13.10
N ILE A 106 -10.37 -1.21 12.74
CA ILE A 106 -9.53 -0.08 12.31
C ILE A 106 -10.00 0.49 10.97
N THR A 107 -10.36 -0.35 10.00
CA THR A 107 -10.87 0.14 8.70
C THR A 107 -12.18 0.89 8.84
N SER A 108 -13.06 0.46 9.76
CA SER A 108 -14.26 1.22 10.12
C SER A 108 -13.91 2.58 10.74
N ARG A 109 -12.87 2.63 11.59
CA ARG A 109 -12.38 3.88 12.18
C ARG A 109 -11.78 4.83 11.14
N ILE A 110 -11.02 4.31 10.18
CA ILE A 110 -10.48 5.07 9.04
C ILE A 110 -11.62 5.74 8.25
N GLN A 111 -12.66 4.98 7.93
CA GLN A 111 -13.83 5.50 7.21
C GLN A 111 -14.56 6.57 8.01
N ALA A 112 -14.74 6.38 9.31
CA ALA A 112 -15.35 7.37 10.21
C ALA A 112 -14.55 8.68 10.29
N GLU A 113 -13.25 8.65 10.00
CA GLU A 113 -12.37 9.83 9.94
C GLU A 113 -12.24 10.40 8.51
N GLY A 114 -13.05 9.92 7.57
CA GLY A 114 -13.05 10.35 6.16
C GLY A 114 -11.91 9.78 5.33
N GLY A 115 -11.14 8.84 5.88
CA GLY A 115 -10.10 8.11 5.17
C GLY A 115 -10.67 6.98 4.30
N LYS A 116 -9.86 6.52 3.35
CA LYS A 116 -10.15 5.35 2.52
C LYS A 116 -9.02 4.34 2.64
N VAL A 117 -9.38 3.07 2.61
CA VAL A 117 -8.45 1.94 2.54
C VAL A 117 -8.83 1.09 1.34
N ASP A 118 -7.84 0.76 0.53
CA ASP A 118 -7.96 -0.25 -0.50
C ASP A 118 -7.10 -1.49 -0.16
N LYS A 119 -7.32 -2.58 -0.91
CA LYS A 119 -6.59 -3.84 -0.71
C LYS A 119 -5.07 -3.68 -0.89
N LYS A 120 -4.63 -2.82 -1.81
CA LYS A 120 -3.20 -2.59 -2.08
C LYS A 120 -2.53 -1.96 -0.86
N THR A 121 -3.21 -1.03 -0.22
CA THR A 121 -2.75 -0.32 0.97
C THR A 121 -2.62 -1.27 2.16
N LEU A 122 -3.61 -2.16 2.36
CA LEU A 122 -3.54 -3.17 3.42
C LEU A 122 -2.37 -4.14 3.25
N LYS A 123 -1.97 -4.41 2.00
CA LYS A 123 -0.84 -5.28 1.67
C LYS A 123 0.52 -4.57 1.65
N SER A 124 0.56 -3.26 1.92
CA SER A 124 1.80 -2.46 1.84
C SER A 124 2.91 -2.88 2.82
N ARG A 125 2.59 -3.72 3.80
CA ARG A 125 3.53 -4.26 4.79
C ARG A 125 3.86 -5.74 4.59
N GLU A 126 3.35 -6.38 3.54
CA GLU A 126 3.75 -7.74 3.18
C GLU A 126 5.26 -7.83 2.99
N ASN A 127 5.90 -8.79 3.66
CA ASN A 127 7.36 -8.92 3.65
C ASN A 127 7.82 -10.29 3.14
N LEU A 128 8.28 -10.33 1.89
CA LEU A 128 8.81 -11.55 1.28
C LEU A 128 10.05 -12.11 2.01
N LYS A 129 10.84 -11.27 2.69
CA LYS A 129 12.00 -11.76 3.47
C LYS A 129 11.55 -12.59 4.67
N THR A 130 10.40 -12.26 5.25
CA THR A 130 9.80 -13.05 6.32
C THR A 130 9.42 -14.44 5.78
N ASP A 131 8.85 -14.50 4.57
CA ASP A 131 8.48 -15.77 3.94
C ASP A 131 9.70 -16.64 3.67
N GLU A 132 10.75 -16.06 3.08
CA GLU A 132 12.02 -16.77 2.85
C GLU A 132 12.64 -17.31 4.14
N ALA A 133 12.58 -16.55 5.23
CA ALA A 133 13.10 -16.97 6.52
C ALA A 133 12.31 -18.16 7.09
N LEU A 134 10.98 -18.14 7.00
CA LEU A 134 10.12 -19.23 7.46
C LEU A 134 10.27 -20.49 6.60
N ILE A 135 10.41 -20.35 5.29
CA ILE A 135 10.66 -21.48 4.38
C ILE A 135 11.99 -22.16 4.72
N LYS A 136 13.06 -21.38 4.92
CA LYS A 136 14.36 -21.92 5.34
C LYS A 136 14.29 -22.63 6.68
N ALA A 137 13.56 -22.05 7.64
CA ALA A 137 13.35 -22.66 8.94
C ALA A 137 12.53 -23.95 8.88
N GLU A 138 11.53 -24.02 7.98
CA GLU A 138 10.80 -25.27 7.69
C GLU A 138 11.73 -26.37 7.20
N GLN A 139 12.61 -26.04 6.24
CA GLN A 139 13.59 -26.97 5.67
C GLN A 139 14.63 -27.46 6.69
N SER A 140 14.91 -26.66 7.72
CA SER A 140 15.87 -26.99 8.78
C SER A 140 15.21 -27.52 10.07
N ASN A 141 13.93 -27.93 10.04
CA ASN A 141 13.17 -28.38 11.22
C ASN A 141 13.15 -27.39 12.39
N ASN A 142 13.26 -26.08 12.12
CA ASN A 142 13.27 -25.02 13.12
C ASN A 142 12.13 -24.01 12.92
N PHE A 143 11.04 -24.45 12.28
CA PHE A 143 9.93 -23.57 11.88
C PHE A 143 9.30 -22.85 13.08
N ASP A 144 8.96 -23.58 14.14
CA ASP A 144 8.22 -23.04 15.28
C ASP A 144 8.97 -21.90 15.97
N ALA A 145 10.25 -22.09 16.28
CA ALA A 145 11.09 -21.06 16.89
C ALA A 145 11.29 -19.85 15.97
N ALA A 146 11.46 -20.07 14.66
CA ALA A 146 11.58 -18.98 13.69
C ALA A 146 10.27 -18.18 13.55
N PHE A 147 9.13 -18.88 13.54
CA PHE A 147 7.81 -18.27 13.51
C PHE A 147 7.56 -17.42 14.75
N GLU A 148 7.82 -17.94 15.94
CA GLU A 148 7.59 -17.23 17.20
C GLU A 148 8.46 -15.98 17.32
N LYS A 149 9.74 -16.09 16.93
CA LYS A 149 10.66 -14.95 16.86
C LYS A 149 10.16 -13.86 15.92
N GLU A 150 9.67 -14.25 14.74
CA GLU A 150 9.18 -13.28 13.76
C GLU A 150 7.86 -12.64 14.20
N ILE A 151 6.90 -13.43 14.71
CA ILE A 151 5.65 -12.90 15.26
C ILE A 151 5.91 -11.95 16.43
N PHE A 152 6.84 -12.27 17.33
CA PHE A 152 7.22 -11.38 18.41
C PHE A 152 7.71 -10.02 17.88
N LYS A 153 8.59 -10.03 16.88
CA LYS A 153 9.10 -8.81 16.24
C LYS A 153 7.98 -8.01 15.55
N GLN A 154 7.05 -8.68 14.87
CA GLN A 154 5.92 -8.01 14.22
C GLN A 154 4.95 -7.39 15.23
N LEU A 155 4.64 -8.11 16.32
CA LEU A 155 3.81 -7.60 17.42
C LEU A 155 4.47 -6.42 18.13
N ASP A 156 5.78 -6.45 18.37
CA ASP A 156 6.52 -5.32 18.93
C ASP A 156 6.46 -4.07 18.05
N ALA A 157 6.67 -4.23 16.74
CA ALA A 157 6.56 -3.14 15.78
C ALA A 157 5.12 -2.60 15.67
N TYR A 158 4.12 -3.48 15.77
CA TYR A 158 2.71 -3.13 15.80
C TYR A 158 2.35 -2.33 17.06
N GLN A 159 2.76 -2.76 18.24
CA GLN A 159 2.56 -2.02 19.50
C GLN A 159 3.19 -0.63 19.46
N LYS A 160 4.40 -0.50 18.91
CA LYS A 160 5.05 0.80 18.72
C LYS A 160 4.24 1.71 17.78
N ALA A 161 3.66 1.16 16.73
CA ALA A 161 2.79 1.91 15.83
C ALA A 161 1.50 2.35 16.52
N LEU A 162 0.83 1.45 17.26
CA LEU A 162 -0.35 1.77 18.07
C LEU A 162 -0.07 2.91 19.03
N LYS A 163 1.01 2.81 19.82
CA LYS A 163 1.41 3.84 20.78
C LYS A 163 1.68 5.19 20.11
N ARG A 164 2.41 5.20 18.98
CA ARG A 164 2.67 6.42 18.22
C ARG A 164 1.37 7.07 17.77
N VAL A 165 0.46 6.33 17.13
CA VAL A 165 -0.79 6.88 16.62
C VAL A 165 -1.71 7.32 17.76
N TYR A 166 -1.72 6.60 18.88
CA TYR A 166 -2.43 6.99 20.11
C TYR A 166 -1.99 8.37 20.60
N THR A 167 -0.67 8.60 20.69
CA THR A 167 -0.13 9.87 21.20
C THR A 167 -0.42 11.08 20.31
N THR A 168 -0.60 10.85 19.00
CA THR A 168 -0.86 11.92 18.03
C THR A 168 -2.33 12.07 17.67
N SER A 169 -3.20 11.14 18.08
CA SER A 169 -4.60 11.16 17.71
C SER A 169 -5.37 12.20 18.54
N PRO A 170 -6.15 13.10 17.92
CA PRO A 170 -7.04 14.02 18.65
C PRO A 170 -8.38 13.37 19.05
N SER A 171 -8.65 12.14 18.60
CA SER A 171 -9.95 11.48 18.80
C SER A 171 -9.91 10.50 19.97
N GLU A 172 -10.65 10.79 21.03
CA GLU A 172 -10.76 9.91 22.22
C GLU A 172 -11.33 8.53 21.86
N LYS A 173 -12.29 8.47 20.93
CA LYS A 173 -12.81 7.19 20.44
C LYS A 173 -11.73 6.38 19.71
N THR A 174 -10.82 7.05 19.00
CA THR A 174 -9.69 6.39 18.34
C THR A 174 -8.67 5.91 19.36
N LYS A 175 -8.33 6.74 20.34
CA LYS A 175 -7.45 6.36 21.44
C LYS A 175 -7.96 5.13 22.19
N SER A 176 -9.25 5.07 22.50
CA SER A 176 -9.87 3.93 23.18
C SER A 176 -9.69 2.62 22.39
N VAL A 177 -10.00 2.65 21.08
CA VAL A 177 -9.76 1.49 20.19
C VAL A 177 -8.27 1.10 20.16
N LEU A 178 -7.38 2.08 20.07
CA LEU A 178 -5.94 1.82 20.03
C LEU A 178 -5.41 1.22 21.34
N ASP A 179 -5.95 1.60 22.50
CA ASP A 179 -5.59 1.01 23.80
C ASP A 179 -6.03 -0.45 23.92
N GLU A 180 -7.25 -0.76 23.48
CA GLU A 180 -7.75 -2.15 23.42
C GLU A 180 -6.85 -3.02 22.55
N LEU A 181 -6.56 -2.55 21.34
CA LEU A 181 -5.68 -3.25 20.40
C LEU A 181 -4.26 -3.43 20.93
N TYR A 182 -3.76 -2.46 21.70
CA TYR A 182 -2.44 -2.54 22.33
C TYR A 182 -2.40 -3.65 23.38
N ARG A 183 -3.43 -3.77 24.22
CA ARG A 183 -3.56 -4.81 25.25
C ARG A 183 -3.71 -6.21 24.63
N ASN A 184 -4.47 -6.31 23.54
CA ASN A 184 -4.60 -7.54 22.77
C ASN A 184 -3.24 -7.97 22.20
N ALA A 185 -2.50 -7.03 21.59
CA ALA A 185 -1.14 -7.29 21.09
C ALA A 185 -0.18 -7.73 22.19
N GLU A 186 -0.23 -7.11 23.36
CA GLU A 186 0.61 -7.45 24.52
C GLU A 186 0.36 -8.89 24.99
N THR A 187 -0.92 -9.29 25.03
CA THR A 187 -1.32 -10.65 25.41
C THR A 187 -0.70 -11.68 24.46
N PHE A 188 -0.75 -11.43 23.15
CA PHE A 188 -0.14 -12.33 22.17
C PHE A 188 1.38 -12.32 22.21
N LYS A 189 1.99 -11.16 22.40
CA LYS A 189 3.45 -11.02 22.49
C LYS A 189 4.00 -11.78 23.70
N SER A 190 3.32 -11.67 24.84
CA SER A 190 3.65 -12.43 26.05
C SER A 190 3.55 -13.95 25.84
N ARG A 191 2.61 -14.43 25.02
CA ARG A 191 2.50 -15.86 24.68
C ARG A 191 3.63 -16.31 23.75
N ALA A 192 4.03 -15.47 22.80
CA ALA A 192 5.15 -15.76 21.90
C ALA A 192 6.52 -15.76 22.62
N SER A 193 6.68 -14.96 23.69
CA SER A 193 7.95 -14.88 24.41
C SER A 193 8.18 -16.00 25.43
N ARG A 194 7.12 -16.66 25.92
CA ARG A 194 7.21 -17.71 26.95
C ARG A 194 7.78 -19.05 26.47
N GLN A 195 8.09 -19.16 25.18
CA GLN A 195 8.54 -20.41 24.55
C GLN A 195 10.03 -20.41 24.16
N ASN A 196 10.75 -19.32 24.44
CA ASN A 196 12.22 -19.26 24.41
C ASN A 196 12.77 -19.31 25.84
#